data_AF-A0A7X0HLD2-F1
#
_entry.id   AF-A0A7X0HLD2-F1
#
_cell.length_a   1.000
_cell.length_b   1.000
_cell.length_c   1.000
_cell.angle_alpha   90.00
_cell.angle_beta   90.00
_cell.angle_gamma   90.00
#
_symmetry.space_group_name_H-M   'P 1'
#
loop_
_entity.id
_entity.type
_entity.pdbx_description
1 polymer ?
#
loop_
_entity_poly.entity_id
_entity_poly.type
_entity_poly.pdbx_seq_one_letter_code
_entity_poly.pdbx_strand_id
1 'polypeptide(L)'
;MRDRRQSERETAAGISRLEGYLLGQAEIQRAESQGKDFAGRLPWLTTAQQEEVARHYTQDRLATTRQALTAVNARQAELREEYTARYQTLRQQLLCRCVALLITALTLCCTTVLLVVLR
;
A
#
# COMPACT_ATOMS: atom_id res chain seq x y z
N MET A 1 -8.11 -6.67 26.08
CA MET A 1 -6.97 -6.41 25.15
C MET A 1 -7.34 -6.56 23.66
N ARG A 2 -8.11 -7.58 23.24
CA ARG A 2 -8.53 -7.77 21.84
C ARG A 2 -9.41 -6.64 21.29
N ASP A 3 -10.31 -6.13 22.13
CA ASP A 3 -11.28 -5.07 21.81
C ASP A 3 -10.60 -3.72 21.51
N ARG A 4 -9.61 -3.34 22.32
CA ARG A 4 -8.79 -2.14 22.10
C ARG A 4 -8.03 -2.16 20.77
N ARG A 5 -7.42 -3.29 20.42
CA ARG A 5 -6.70 -3.45 19.13
C ARG A 5 -7.63 -3.39 17.93
N GLN A 6 -8.88 -3.80 18.09
CA GLN A 6 -9.88 -3.73 17.04
C GLN A 6 -10.33 -2.28 16.81
N SER A 7 -10.65 -1.55 17.89
CA SER A 7 -11.00 -0.13 17.84
C SER A 7 -9.89 0.74 17.23
N GLU A 8 -8.63 0.48 17.59
CA GLU A 8 -7.46 1.17 17.02
C GLU A 8 -7.34 0.94 15.50
N ARG A 9 -7.59 -0.28 15.02
CA ARG A 9 -7.58 -0.59 13.57
C ARG A 9 -8.72 0.08 12.81
N GLU A 10 -9.91 0.12 13.40
CA GLU A 10 -11.08 0.78 12.80
C GLU A 10 -10.87 2.28 12.69
N THR A 11 -10.27 2.88 13.73
CA THR A 11 -9.91 4.30 13.74
C THR A 11 -8.86 4.60 12.68
N ALA A 12 -7.79 3.80 12.59
CA ALA A 12 -6.78 3.95 11.56
C ALA A 12 -7.35 3.81 10.14
N ALA A 13 -8.26 2.86 9.92
CA ALA A 13 -8.95 2.69 8.64
C ALA A 13 -9.91 3.86 8.32
N GLY A 14 -10.52 4.46 9.34
CA GLY A 14 -11.30 5.68 9.22
C GLY A 14 -10.45 6.87 8.79
N ILE A 15 -9.33 7.10 9.48
CA ILE A 15 -8.38 8.18 9.17
C ILE A 15 -7.85 8.05 7.75
N SER A 16 -7.42 6.85 7.33
CA SER A 16 -6.89 6.63 5.99
C SER A 16 -7.92 6.92 4.89
N ARG A 17 -9.20 6.60 5.12
CA ARG A 17 -10.29 6.95 4.18
C ARG A 17 -10.53 8.45 4.11
N LEU A 18 -10.52 9.14 5.25
CA LEU A 18 -10.67 10.60 5.30
C LEU A 18 -9.50 11.28 4.60
N GLU A 19 -8.27 10.85 4.85
CA GLU A 19 -7.07 11.36 4.19
C GLU A 19 -7.17 11.18 2.66
N GLY A 20 -7.55 9.99 2.20
CA GLY A 20 -7.76 9.72 0.77
C GLY A 20 -8.82 10.62 0.15
N TYR A 21 -9.94 10.86 0.86
CA TYR A 21 -10.97 11.79 0.41
C TYR A 21 -10.47 13.23 0.34
N LEU A 22 -9.76 13.70 1.37
CA LEU A 22 -9.23 15.06 1.43
C LEU A 22 -8.19 15.32 0.35
N LEU A 23 -7.28 14.37 0.12
CA LEU A 23 -6.32 14.43 -0.98
C LEU A 23 -7.04 14.47 -2.34
N GLY A 24 -8.07 13.65 -2.53
CA GLY A 24 -8.87 13.66 -3.76
C GLY A 24 -9.58 14.99 -3.99
N GLN A 25 -10.19 15.57 -2.95
CA GLN A 25 -10.83 16.89 -3.05
C GLN A 25 -9.82 18.00 -3.34
N ALA A 26 -8.65 17.97 -2.69
CA ALA A 26 -7.58 18.93 -2.95
C ALA A 26 -7.10 18.87 -4.40
N GLU A 27 -6.93 17.67 -4.97
CA GLU A 27 -6.52 17.50 -6.37
C GLU A 27 -7.59 17.98 -7.36
N ILE A 28 -8.88 17.80 -7.07
CA ILE A 28 -9.97 18.36 -7.89
C ILE A 28 -9.90 19.89 -7.91
N GLN A 29 -9.84 20.52 -6.74
CA GLN A 29 -9.76 21.98 -6.63
C GLN A 29 -8.50 22.53 -7.33
N ARG A 30 -7.38 21.81 -7.20
CA ARG A 30 -6.13 22.16 -7.87
C ARG A 30 -6.24 22.08 -9.38
N ALA A 31 -6.82 21.00 -9.92
CA ALA A 31 -7.02 20.82 -11.35
C ALA A 31 -7.93 21.91 -11.93
N GLU A 32 -9.00 22.27 -11.23
CA GLU A 32 -9.90 23.36 -11.62
C GLU A 32 -9.19 24.72 -11.65
N SER A 33 -8.41 25.05 -10.60
CA SER A 33 -7.61 26.28 -10.56
C SER A 33 -6.62 26.33 -11.72
N GLN A 34 -5.88 25.24 -11.95
CA GLN A 34 -4.92 25.15 -13.05
C GLN A 34 -5.60 25.28 -14.42
N GLY A 35 -6.80 24.74 -14.59
CA GLY A 35 -7.59 24.88 -15.82
C GLY A 35 -7.98 26.33 -16.08
N LYS A 36 -8.44 27.05 -15.05
CA LYS A 36 -8.77 28.48 -15.14
C LYS A 36 -7.53 29.33 -15.45
N ASP A 37 -6.42 29.07 -14.75
CA ASP A 37 -5.14 29.76 -14.99
C ASP A 37 -4.61 29.50 -16.40
N PHE A 38 -4.78 28.27 -16.91
CA PHE A 38 -4.41 27.92 -18.28
C PHE A 38 -5.28 28.66 -19.30
N ALA A 39 -6.61 28.63 -19.14
CA ALA A 39 -7.52 29.31 -20.05
C ALA A 39 -7.35 30.83 -20.02
N GLY A 40 -7.07 31.42 -18.86
CA GLY A 40 -6.80 32.85 -18.69
C GLY A 40 -5.55 33.35 -19.42
N ARG A 41 -4.63 32.45 -19.79
CA ARG A 41 -3.46 32.76 -20.65
C ARG A 41 -3.79 32.85 -22.14
N LEU A 42 -5.05 32.63 -22.53
CA LEU A 42 -5.52 32.67 -23.91
C LEU A 42 -6.45 33.89 -24.10
N PRO A 43 -5.91 35.12 -24.14
CA PRO A 43 -6.71 36.35 -24.14
C PRO A 43 -7.52 36.58 -25.41
N TRP A 44 -7.25 35.84 -26.48
CA TRP A 44 -8.02 35.90 -27.74
C TRP A 44 -9.31 35.07 -27.70
N LEU A 45 -9.54 34.28 -26.64
CA LEU A 45 -10.76 33.51 -26.46
C LEU A 45 -11.83 34.32 -25.73
N THR A 46 -13.09 34.08 -26.07
CA THR A 46 -14.22 34.60 -25.29
C THR A 46 -14.30 33.89 -23.93
N THR A 47 -14.99 34.50 -22.96
CA THR A 47 -15.19 33.89 -21.62
C THR A 47 -15.79 32.49 -21.70
N ALA A 48 -16.80 32.28 -22.56
CA ALA A 48 -17.40 30.97 -22.76
C ALA A 48 -16.40 29.94 -23.33
N GLN A 49 -15.52 30.36 -24.25
CA GLN A 49 -14.46 29.50 -24.78
C GLN A 49 -13.39 29.19 -23.73
N GLN A 50 -13.03 30.15 -22.87
CA GLN A 50 -12.11 29.94 -21.77
C GLN A 50 -12.66 28.96 -20.73
N GLU A 51 -13.94 29.06 -20.39
CA GLU A 51 -14.61 28.10 -19.49
C GLU A 51 -14.61 26.68 -20.06
N GLU A 52 -14.89 26.54 -21.36
CA GLU A 52 -14.85 25.26 -22.07
C GLU A 52 -13.45 24.64 -22.05
N VAL A 53 -12.41 25.42 -22.34
CA VAL A 53 -11.01 24.99 -22.27
C VAL A 53 -10.62 24.60 -20.85
N ALA A 54 -10.99 25.40 -19.84
CA ALA A 54 -10.71 25.09 -18.45
C ALA A 54 -11.36 23.77 -17.99
N ARG A 55 -12.60 23.52 -18.44
CA ARG A 55 -13.32 22.27 -18.17
C ARG A 55 -12.62 21.08 -18.80
N HIS A 56 -12.26 21.16 -20.08
CA HIS A 56 -11.55 20.07 -20.77
C HIS A 56 -10.18 19.80 -20.16
N TYR A 57 -9.42 20.85 -19.84
CA TYR A 57 -8.14 20.72 -19.14
C TYR A 57 -8.33 19.97 -17.80
N THR A 58 -9.32 20.37 -17.01
CA THR A 58 -9.58 19.76 -15.70
C THR A 58 -9.92 18.27 -15.85
N GLN A 59 -10.78 17.92 -16.80
CA GLN A 59 -11.16 16.54 -17.07
C GLN A 59 -9.96 15.68 -17.47
N ASP A 60 -9.13 16.16 -18.39
CA ASP A 60 -7.95 15.44 -18.86
C ASP A 60 -6.89 15.29 -17.76
N ARG A 61 -6.67 16.35 -16.98
CA ARG A 61 -5.75 16.34 -15.85
C ARG A 61 -6.15 15.32 -14.79
N LEU A 62 -7.44 15.25 -14.46
CA LEU A 62 -7.96 14.28 -13.50
C LEU A 62 -7.91 12.86 -14.04
N ALA A 63 -8.20 12.65 -15.33
CA ALA A 63 -8.08 11.34 -15.97
C ALA A 63 -6.63 10.82 -15.93
N THR A 64 -5.67 11.66 -16.30
CA THR A 64 -4.23 11.34 -16.25
C THR A 64 -3.78 11.03 -14.82
N THR A 65 -4.19 11.86 -13.85
CA THR A 65 -3.84 11.65 -12.43
C THR A 65 -4.39 10.32 -11.92
N ARG A 66 -5.64 9.99 -12.29
CA ARG A 66 -6.27 8.72 -11.92
C ARG A 66 -5.52 7.53 -12.52
N GLN A 67 -5.14 7.59 -13.79
CA GLN A 67 -4.36 6.53 -14.45
C GLN A 67 -3.01 6.32 -13.75
N ALA A 68 -2.29 7.39 -13.44
CA ALA A 68 -1.01 7.32 -12.74
C ALA A 68 -1.16 6.67 -11.35
N LEU A 69 -2.18 7.08 -10.57
CA LEU A 69 -2.46 6.49 -9.27
C LEU A 69 -2.83 5.00 -9.38
N THR A 70 -3.64 4.62 -10.37
CA THR A 70 -3.97 3.21 -10.61
C THR A 70 -2.72 2.39 -10.95
N ALA A 71 -1.84 2.90 -11.81
CA ALA A 71 -0.60 2.23 -12.17
C ALA A 71 0.34 2.06 -10.96
N VAL A 72 0.50 3.10 -10.14
CA VAL A 72 1.31 3.04 -8.91
C VAL A 72 0.74 2.02 -7.93
N ASN A 73 -0.58 2.02 -7.71
CA ASN A 73 -1.23 1.05 -6.83
C ASN A 73 -1.06 -0.39 -7.33
N ALA A 74 -1.22 -0.63 -8.64
CA ALA A 74 -0.98 -1.94 -9.23
C ALA A 74 0.46 -2.40 -9.02
N ARG A 75 1.45 -1.52 -9.26
CA ARG A 75 2.86 -1.83 -9.06
C ARG A 75 3.20 -2.09 -7.59
N GLN A 76 2.60 -1.36 -6.67
CA GLN A 76 2.77 -1.61 -5.23
C GLN A 76 2.20 -2.96 -4.80
N ALA A 77 1.06 -3.37 -5.37
CA ALA A 77 0.47 -4.67 -5.10
C ALA A 77 1.38 -5.81 -5.60
N GLU A 78 1.88 -5.70 -6.83
CA GLU A 78 2.82 -6.64 -7.44
C GLU A 78 4.11 -6.76 -6.61
N LEU A 79 4.71 -5.63 -6.22
CA LEU A 79 5.90 -5.64 -5.37
C LEU A 79 5.61 -6.29 -4.01
N ARG A 80 4.49 -5.95 -3.36
CA ARG A 80 4.12 -6.56 -2.07
C ARG A 80 3.97 -8.07 -2.20
N GLU A 81 3.40 -8.56 -3.30
CA GLU A 81 3.25 -9.98 -3.57
C GLU A 81 4.62 -10.67 -3.73
N GLU A 82 5.50 -10.12 -4.57
CA GLU A 82 6.85 -10.64 -4.80
C GLU A 82 7.68 -10.71 -3.50
N TYR A 83 7.66 -9.63 -2.71
CA TYR A 83 8.37 -9.59 -1.43
C TYR A 83 7.76 -10.51 -0.39
N THR A 84 6.43 -10.61 -0.32
CA THR A 84 5.75 -11.49 0.64
C THR A 84 6.02 -12.95 0.31
N ALA A 85 6.02 -13.34 -0.97
CA ALA A 85 6.36 -14.68 -1.40
C ALA A 85 7.79 -15.04 -0.98
N ARG A 86 8.78 -14.17 -1.27
CA ARG A 86 10.16 -14.37 -0.84
C ARG A 86 10.30 -14.49 0.67
N TYR A 87 9.64 -13.61 1.42
CA TYR A 87 9.67 -13.66 2.88
C TYR A 87 9.05 -14.95 3.43
N GLN A 88 7.94 -15.41 2.86
CA GLN A 88 7.31 -16.67 3.25
C GLN A 88 8.24 -17.86 3.02
N THR A 89 8.93 -17.92 1.88
CA THR A 89 9.91 -18.97 1.61
C THR A 89 11.06 -18.95 2.63
N LEU A 90 11.66 -17.79 2.89
CA LEU A 90 12.73 -17.66 3.90
C LEU A 90 12.24 -18.05 5.30
N ARG A 91 11.04 -17.60 5.67
CA ARG A 91 10.42 -17.93 6.96
C ARG A 91 10.19 -19.43 7.09
N GLN A 92 9.66 -20.08 6.06
CA GLN A 92 9.46 -21.53 6.06
C GLN A 92 10.79 -22.29 6.20
N GLN A 93 11.82 -21.89 5.44
CA GLN A 93 13.14 -22.50 5.55
C GLN A 93 13.75 -22.35 6.95
N LEU A 94 13.64 -21.16 7.56
CA LEU A 94 14.11 -20.92 8.93
C LEU A 94 13.34 -21.76 9.93
N LEU A 95 12.00 -21.84 9.82
CA LEU A 95 11.18 -22.68 10.70
C LEU A 95 11.56 -24.15 10.57
N CYS A 96 11.74 -24.67 9.35
CA CYS A 96 12.18 -26.04 9.12
C CYS A 96 13.54 -26.32 9.75
N ARG A 97 14.51 -25.41 9.57
CA ARG A 97 15.86 -25.55 10.17
C ARG A 97 15.80 -25.50 11.70
N CYS A 98 15.05 -24.58 12.29
CA CYS A 98 14.87 -24.50 13.74
C CYS A 98 14.23 -25.77 14.30
N VAL A 99 13.17 -26.27 13.66
CA VAL A 99 12.50 -27.52 14.07
C VAL A 99 13.45 -28.70 13.94
N ALA A 100 14.21 -28.82 12.85
CA ALA A 100 15.21 -29.86 12.68
C ALA A 100 16.28 -29.83 13.78
N LEU A 101 16.80 -28.64 14.11
CA LEU A 101 17.78 -28.46 15.19
C LEU A 101 17.22 -28.87 16.56
N LEU A 102 15.97 -28.49 16.86
CA LEU A 102 15.32 -28.88 18.11
C LEU A 102 15.14 -30.40 18.20
N ILE A 103 14.72 -31.06 17.11
CA ILE A 103 14.60 -32.52 17.06
C ILE A 103 15.97 -33.17 17.27
N THR A 104 17.03 -32.70 16.60
CA THR A 104 18.39 -33.24 16.79
C THR A 104 18.92 -33.05 18.21
N ALA A 105 18.62 -31.92 18.85
CA ALA A 105 19.01 -31.68 20.24
C ALA A 105 18.27 -32.61 21.20
N LEU A 106 16.96 -32.82 20.98
CA LEU A 106 16.14 -33.76 21.75
C LEU A 106 16.62 -35.21 21.60
N THR A 107 16.94 -35.65 20.38
CA THR A 107 17.44 -37.02 20.18
C THR A 107 18.82 -37.23 20.81
N LEU A 108 19.73 -36.24 20.73
CA LEU A 108 21.01 -36.29 21.45
C LEU A 108 20.81 -36.35 22.97
N CYS A 109 19.89 -35.55 23.52
CA CYS A 109 19.58 -35.55 24.94
C CYS A 109 19.01 -36.91 25.38
N CYS A 110 18.04 -37.46 24.64
CA CYS A 110 17.47 -38.76 24.96
C CYS A 110 18.50 -39.89 24.87
N THR A 111 19.34 -39.91 23.84
CA THR A 111 20.39 -40.94 23.67
C THR A 111 21.44 -40.88 24.78
N THR A 112 21.88 -39.68 25.16
CA THR A 112 22.81 -39.49 26.28
C THR A 112 22.21 -39.92 27.61
N VAL A 113 20.96 -39.56 27.90
CA VAL A 113 20.24 -40.01 29.12
C VAL A 113 20.09 -41.53 29.14
N LEU A 114 19.70 -42.15 28.02
CA LEU A 114 19.58 -43.60 27.93
C LEU A 114 20.91 -44.30 28.21
N LEU A 115 22.01 -43.82 27.62
CA LEU A 115 23.35 -44.35 27.85
C LEU A 115 23.80 -44.21 29.31
N VAL A 116 23.44 -43.12 29.99
CA VAL A 116 23.73 -42.92 31.41
C VAL A 116 22.92 -43.85 32.30
N VAL A 117 21.64 -44.08 31.98
CA VAL A 117 20.76 -44.97 32.77
C VAL A 117 21.11 -46.44 32.58
N LEU A 118 21.59 -46.84 31.40
CA LEU A 118 21.96 -48.23 31.09
C LEU A 118 23.35 -48.63 31.61
N ARG A 119 24.12 -47.68 32.14
CA ARG A 119 25.51 -47.85 32.61
C ARG A 119 25.57 -47.90 34.13
#